data_AF-A0A6M0S784-F1
#
_entry.id   AF-A0A6M0S784-F1
#
_cell.length_a   1.000
_cell.length_b   1.000
_cell.length_c   1.000
_cell.angle_alpha   90.00
_cell.angle_beta   90.00
_cell.angle_gamma   90.00
#
_symmetry.space_group_name_H-M   'P 1'
#
loop_
_entity.id
_entity.type
_entity.pdbx_description
1 polymer ?
#
loop_
_entity_poly.entity_id
_entity_poly.type
_entity_poly.pdbx_seq_one_letter_code
_entity_poly.pdbx_strand_id
1 'polypeptide(L)'
;MAYVCELNPGHHVYLDNQGDQTTVTTTMGMPGQQQQASSSMTTGPWIAPPEGYQNTAGAIVKLLTAQGETCVYIQGNSITLAGSEVSMVGAQQLSMRQTVAMPTSSMPPMPPMTMGTMQMTMTPMEMHMGNMELKMNAANQAPQPAATRQFCSQCGAKVAPEDNFCSSCGHALS
;
A
#
# COMPACT_ATOMS: atom_id res chain seq x y z
N MET A 1 10.81 -16.40 4.94
CA MET A 1 11.94 -16.58 5.88
C MET A 1 12.03 -15.32 6.71
N ALA A 2 12.03 -15.44 8.04
CA ALA A 2 11.98 -14.28 8.94
C ALA A 2 13.21 -14.17 9.85
N TYR A 3 13.73 -12.96 10.00
CA TYR A 3 14.88 -12.64 10.83
C TYR A 3 14.62 -11.36 11.63
N VAL A 4 15.33 -11.21 12.75
CA VAL A 4 15.30 -10.04 13.60
C VAL A 4 16.72 -9.65 14.00
N CYS A 5 16.99 -8.35 14.05
CA CYS A 5 18.18 -7.80 14.68
C CYS A 5 17.80 -6.64 15.59
N GLU A 6 18.66 -6.37 16.57
CA GLU A 6 18.51 -5.26 17.51
C GLU A 6 19.54 -4.19 17.17
N LEU A 7 19.07 -2.96 16.93
CA LEU A 7 19.92 -1.82 16.58
C LEU A 7 20.40 -1.06 17.81
N ASN A 8 19.51 -0.93 18.80
CA ASN A 8 19.73 -0.31 20.10
C ASN A 8 18.80 -1.01 21.10
N PRO A 9 19.05 -0.92 22.42
CA PRO A 9 18.14 -1.43 23.43
C PRO A 9 16.69 -0.99 23.18
N GLY A 10 15.80 -1.96 22.89
CA GLY A 10 14.38 -1.72 22.60
C GLY A 10 14.06 -1.26 21.17
N HIS A 11 15.04 -1.20 20.27
CA HIS A 11 14.86 -0.93 18.84
C HIS A 11 15.17 -2.18 18.03
N HIS A 12 14.13 -2.85 17.54
CA HIS A 12 14.24 -4.08 16.76
C HIS A 12 13.82 -3.87 15.32
N VAL A 13 14.56 -4.48 14.40
CA VAL A 13 14.23 -4.57 12.99
C VAL A 13 13.94 -6.02 12.66
N TYR A 14 12.74 -6.27 12.17
CA TYR A 14 12.27 -7.56 11.69
C TYR A 14 12.27 -7.54 10.16
N LEU A 15 12.76 -8.61 9.54
CA LEU A 15 12.71 -8.80 8.10
C LEU A 15 12.02 -10.11 7.78
N ASP A 16 10.99 -10.07 6.94
CA ASP A 16 10.30 -11.24 6.44
C ASP A 16 10.39 -11.31 4.92
N ASN A 17 10.72 -12.46 4.39
CA ASN A 17 10.66 -12.74 2.97
C ASN A 17 9.56 -13.75 2.66
N GLN A 18 8.54 -13.31 1.91
CA GLN A 18 7.38 -14.09 1.51
C GLN A 18 7.38 -14.23 -0.01
N GLY A 19 8.21 -15.14 -0.52
CA GLY A 19 8.44 -15.29 -1.96
C GLY A 19 9.21 -14.10 -2.51
N ASP A 20 8.56 -13.29 -3.37
CA ASP A 20 9.21 -12.14 -4.01
C ASP A 20 9.18 -10.85 -3.19
N GLN A 21 8.38 -10.82 -2.12
CA GLN A 21 8.19 -9.66 -1.25
C GLN A 21 9.05 -9.78 0.00
N THR A 22 9.81 -8.71 0.29
CA THR A 22 10.46 -8.51 1.58
C THR A 22 9.71 -7.44 2.36
N THR A 23 9.25 -7.79 3.56
CA THR A 23 8.67 -6.85 4.53
C THR A 23 9.68 -6.56 5.61
N VAL A 24 9.99 -5.28 5.82
CA VAL A 24 10.83 -4.81 6.91
C VAL A 24 9.95 -4.09 7.91
N THR A 25 9.98 -4.53 9.16
CA THR A 25 9.22 -3.95 10.26
C THR A 25 10.16 -3.47 11.35
N THR A 26 10.13 -2.18 11.61
CA THR A 26 10.89 -1.54 12.68
C THR A 26 9.98 -1.33 13.88
N THR A 27 10.44 -1.71 15.07
CA THR A 27 9.74 -1.48 16.33
C THR A 27 10.66 -0.75 17.29
N MET A 28 10.15 0.33 17.88
CA MET A 28 10.86 1.15 18.86
C MET A 28 10.03 1.14 20.14
N GLY A 29 10.55 0.54 21.20
CA GLY A 29 9.92 0.51 22.51
C GLY A 29 10.61 1.48 23.47
N MET A 30 9.92 2.55 23.83
CA MET A 30 10.24 3.31 25.05
C MET A 30 9.21 2.98 26.13
N PRO A 31 9.55 3.10 27.43
CA PRO A 31 8.56 2.95 28.50
C PRO A 31 7.33 3.82 28.23
N GLY A 32 6.18 3.19 28.00
CA GLY A 32 4.90 3.87 27.73
C GLY A 32 4.59 4.20 26.27
N GLN A 33 5.50 3.99 25.30
CA GLN A 33 5.21 4.13 23.86
C GLN A 33 5.96 3.10 23.02
N GLN A 34 5.21 2.21 22.36
CA GLN A 34 5.73 1.32 21.32
C GLN A 34 5.33 1.88 19.96
N GLN A 35 6.31 2.31 19.17
CA GLN A 35 6.09 2.76 17.79
C GLN A 35 6.52 1.66 16.84
N GLN A 36 5.73 1.43 15.81
CA GLN A 36 5.98 0.42 14.78
C GLN A 36 5.80 1.04 13.41
N ALA A 37 6.69 0.71 12.48
CA ALA A 37 6.46 0.91 11.06
C ALA A 37 6.87 -0.31 10.26
N SER A 38 6.14 -0.56 9.18
CA SER A 38 6.38 -1.66 8.27
C SER A 38 6.42 -1.14 6.84
N SER A 39 7.37 -1.61 6.04
CA SER A 39 7.46 -1.34 4.61
C SER A 39 7.69 -2.63 3.86
N SER A 40 6.98 -2.82 2.75
CA SER A 40 7.11 -3.97 1.87
C SER A 40 7.74 -3.55 0.55
N MET A 41 8.65 -4.37 0.03
CA MET A 41 9.40 -4.11 -1.19
C MET A 41 9.65 -5.40 -1.96
N THR A 42 9.65 -5.32 -3.29
CA THR A 42 9.96 -6.46 -4.15
C THR A 42 11.48 -6.64 -4.23
N THR A 43 11.99 -7.72 -3.64
CA THR A 43 13.42 -8.08 -3.67
C THR A 43 13.68 -9.41 -4.35
N GLY A 44 12.64 -10.24 -4.53
CA GLY A 44 12.80 -11.65 -4.88
C GLY A 44 13.06 -12.56 -3.66
N PRO A 45 13.11 -13.88 -3.89
CA PRO A 45 13.39 -14.85 -2.84
C PRO A 45 14.84 -14.73 -2.37
N TRP A 46 15.04 -14.84 -1.07
CA TRP A 46 16.37 -14.90 -0.49
C TRP A 46 17.01 -16.27 -0.70
N ILE A 47 18.27 -16.28 -1.10
CA ILE A 47 19.05 -17.51 -1.31
C ILE A 47 20.06 -17.76 -0.18
N ALA A 48 20.25 -16.80 0.72
CA ALA A 48 21.07 -16.92 1.92
C ALA A 48 20.46 -16.11 3.09
N PRO A 49 20.86 -16.37 4.35
CA PRO A 49 20.47 -15.53 5.48
C PRO A 49 20.89 -14.06 5.25
N PRO A 50 20.05 -13.09 5.67
CA PRO A 50 20.38 -11.67 5.55
C PRO A 50 21.51 -11.30 6.52
N GLU A 51 22.34 -10.33 6.12
CA GLU A 51 23.43 -9.80 6.95
C GLU A 51 23.11 -8.36 7.39
N GLY A 52 23.05 -8.12 8.70
CA GLY A 52 22.79 -6.80 9.25
C GLY A 52 24.08 -6.07 9.60
N TYR A 53 24.09 -4.77 9.37
CA TYR A 53 25.17 -3.86 9.72
C TYR A 53 24.61 -2.55 10.25
N GLN A 54 25.38 -1.83 11.05
CA GLN A 54 25.01 -0.53 11.60
C GLN A 54 26.20 0.42 11.52
N ASN A 55 25.97 1.62 11.00
CA ASN A 55 26.95 2.71 10.99
C ASN A 55 26.37 3.94 11.69
N THR A 56 27.10 5.06 11.66
CA THR A 56 26.65 6.33 12.25
C THR A 56 25.42 6.93 11.58
N ALA A 57 25.12 6.54 10.34
CA ALA A 57 24.02 7.09 9.57
C ALA A 57 22.71 6.27 9.70
N GLY A 58 22.81 4.96 10.00
CA GLY A 58 21.65 4.06 10.10
C GLY A 58 22.02 2.58 10.12
N ALA A 59 21.02 1.72 9.93
CA ALA A 59 21.20 0.29 9.75
C ALA A 59 21.12 -0.10 8.27
N ILE A 60 21.93 -1.08 7.90
CA ILE A 60 22.06 -1.59 6.54
C ILE A 60 21.82 -3.09 6.62
N VAL A 61 20.88 -3.61 5.85
CA VAL A 61 20.65 -5.05 5.75
C VAL A 61 20.95 -5.51 4.34
N LYS A 62 21.98 -6.34 4.19
CA LYS A 62 22.33 -6.97 2.93
C LYS A 62 21.47 -8.21 2.73
N LEU A 63 20.83 -8.28 1.58
CA LEU A 63 20.00 -9.39 1.14
C LEU A 63 20.64 -10.01 -0.10
N LEU A 64 20.93 -11.30 -0.04
CA LEU A 64 21.34 -12.06 -1.21
C LEU A 64 20.12 -12.74 -1.83
N THR A 65 19.73 -12.31 -3.02
CA THR A 65 18.55 -12.80 -3.74
C THR A 65 18.95 -13.50 -5.03
N ALA A 66 17.98 -14.16 -5.68
CA ALA A 66 18.23 -14.81 -6.98
C ALA A 66 18.66 -13.82 -8.08
N GLN A 67 18.31 -12.54 -7.96
CA GLN A 67 18.68 -11.50 -8.93
C GLN A 67 20.03 -10.82 -8.61
N GLY A 68 20.59 -11.05 -7.42
CA GLY A 68 21.85 -10.45 -6.99
C GLY A 68 21.82 -9.99 -5.53
N GLU A 69 22.83 -9.21 -5.15
CA GLU A 69 22.88 -8.58 -3.83
C GLU A 69 22.11 -7.26 -3.83
N THR A 70 21.23 -7.05 -2.86
CA THR A 70 20.53 -5.78 -2.64
C THR A 70 20.65 -5.36 -1.17
N CYS A 71 20.64 -4.06 -0.91
CA CYS A 71 20.83 -3.53 0.42
C CYS A 71 19.59 -2.74 0.85
N VAL A 72 19.03 -3.05 2.02
CA VAL A 72 17.98 -2.24 2.63
C VAL A 72 18.63 -1.28 3.61
N TYR A 73 18.34 0.01 3.45
CA TYR A 73 18.80 1.04 4.35
C TYR A 73 17.67 1.50 5.27
N ILE A 74 17.96 1.57 6.57
CA ILE A 74 16.98 1.88 7.61
C ILE A 74 17.53 3.03 8.45
N GLN A 75 16.84 4.17 8.44
CA GLN A 75 17.23 5.36 9.20
C GLN A 75 16.06 5.82 10.06
N GLY A 76 16.14 5.55 11.37
CA GLY A 76 15.00 5.74 12.26
C GLY A 76 13.83 4.87 11.81
N ASN A 77 12.77 5.51 11.31
CA ASN A 77 11.56 4.84 10.85
C ASN A 77 11.44 4.78 9.31
N SER A 78 12.38 5.38 8.57
CA SER A 78 12.40 5.32 7.10
C SER A 78 13.13 4.05 6.65
N ILE A 79 12.56 3.40 5.65
CA ILE A 79 13.07 2.16 5.08
C ILE A 79 13.18 2.37 3.57
N THR A 80 14.38 2.22 3.03
CA THR A 80 14.68 2.45 1.62
C THR A 80 15.38 1.22 1.04
N LEU A 81 14.88 0.72 -0.08
CA LEU A 81 15.61 -0.26 -0.87
C LEU A 81 16.73 0.47 -1.64
N ALA A 82 17.97 0.21 -1.27
CA ALA A 82 19.14 0.67 -1.98
C ALA A 82 19.67 -0.46 -2.89
N GLY A 83 20.31 -0.07 -3.99
CA GLY A 83 21.13 -1.01 -4.75
C GLY A 83 22.38 -1.43 -3.97
N SER A 84 23.37 -1.93 -4.68
CA SER A 84 24.64 -2.40 -4.12
C SER A 84 25.60 -1.28 -3.65
N GLU A 85 25.25 0.00 -3.81
CA GLU A 85 26.14 1.15 -3.56
C GLU A 85 25.90 1.82 -2.20
N VAL A 86 25.90 1.03 -1.12
CA VAL A 86 25.76 1.55 0.25
C VAL A 86 27.13 1.65 0.92
N SER A 87 27.43 2.81 1.52
CA SER A 87 28.69 3.02 2.23
C SER A 87 28.73 2.21 3.54
N MET A 88 29.63 1.23 3.59
CA MET A 88 29.90 0.39 4.76
C MET A 88 31.01 0.94 5.67
N VAL A 89 31.47 2.17 5.41
CA VAL A 89 32.57 2.77 6.17
C VAL A 89 32.17 2.90 7.65
N GLY A 90 32.95 2.27 8.53
CA GLY A 90 32.68 2.27 9.97
C GLY A 90 31.44 1.45 10.38
N ALA A 91 30.93 0.58 9.51
CA ALA A 91 29.78 -0.26 9.84
C ALA A 91 30.19 -1.45 10.71
N GLN A 92 29.47 -1.66 11.82
CA GLN A 92 29.62 -2.83 12.69
C GLN A 92 28.57 -3.87 12.30
N GLN A 93 28.96 -5.15 12.24
CA GLN A 93 28.05 -6.24 11.95
C GLN A 93 27.09 -6.48 13.12
N LEU A 94 25.80 -6.61 12.81
CA LEU A 94 24.73 -6.91 13.76
C LEU A 94 24.49 -8.41 13.84
N SER A 95 24.02 -8.86 15.00
CA SER A 95 23.63 -10.24 15.19
C SER A 95 22.22 -10.48 14.65
N MET A 96 22.13 -11.19 13.52
CA MET A 96 20.87 -11.57 12.88
C MET A 96 20.37 -12.87 13.49
N ARG A 97 19.15 -12.86 14.05
CA ARG A 97 18.52 -14.05 14.65
C ARG A 97 17.32 -14.45 13.81
N GLN A 98 17.23 -15.72 13.46
CA GLN A 98 16.04 -16.23 12.78
C GLN A 98 14.85 -16.20 13.76
N THR A 99 13.69 -15.75 13.28
CA THR A 99 12.44 -15.73 14.05
C THR A 99 11.32 -16.34 13.23
N VAL A 100 10.31 -16.88 13.91
CA VAL A 100 9.09 -17.41 13.29
C VAL A 100 7.90 -16.45 13.47
N ALA A 101 8.06 -15.40 14.28
CA ALA A 101 7.02 -14.42 14.57
C ALA A 101 7.48 -13.01 14.15
N MET A 102 6.73 -12.41 13.24
CA MET A 102 6.76 -10.98 12.94
C MET A 102 5.80 -10.26 13.90
N PRO A 103 6.12 -9.06 14.40
CA PRO A 103 5.10 -8.19 14.96
C PRO A 103 4.15 -7.85 13.82
N THR A 104 2.99 -8.52 13.76
CA THR A 104 1.96 -8.17 12.80
C THR A 104 1.51 -6.76 13.14
N SER A 105 1.72 -5.81 12.22
CA SER A 105 0.91 -4.59 12.22
C SER A 105 -0.53 -5.08 12.07
N SER A 106 -1.25 -5.24 13.18
CA SER A 106 -2.69 -5.37 13.13
C SER A 106 -3.19 -4.00 12.67
N MET A 107 -3.13 -3.73 11.37
CA MET A 107 -4.18 -2.91 10.80
C MET A 107 -5.41 -3.81 10.89
N PRO A 108 -6.33 -3.59 11.84
CA PRO A 108 -7.62 -4.26 11.74
C PRO A 108 -8.12 -3.98 10.31
N PRO A 109 -8.70 -4.99 9.62
CA PRO A 109 -9.40 -4.71 8.37
C PRO A 109 -10.29 -3.52 8.66
N MET A 110 -10.18 -2.46 7.85
CA MET A 110 -11.07 -1.32 8.00
C MET A 110 -12.47 -1.93 8.08
N PRO A 111 -13.21 -1.71 9.18
CA PRO A 111 -14.57 -2.22 9.24
C PRO A 111 -15.25 -1.77 7.96
N PRO A 112 -16.03 -2.64 7.30
CA PRO A 112 -16.82 -2.21 6.15
C PRO A 112 -17.51 -0.93 6.58
N MET A 113 -17.33 0.16 5.83
CA MET A 113 -18.04 1.40 6.14
C MET A 113 -19.51 1.01 6.21
N THR A 114 -20.05 0.91 7.42
CA THR A 114 -21.44 0.60 7.64
C THR A 114 -22.18 1.86 7.22
N MET A 115 -22.53 1.95 5.93
CA MET A 115 -23.71 2.69 5.53
C MET A 115 -24.84 2.04 6.31
N GLY A 116 -25.24 2.68 7.41
CA GLY A 116 -26.28 2.18 8.30
C GLY A 116 -27.45 1.66 7.49
N THR A 117 -27.86 0.43 7.77
CA THR A 117 -29.11 -0.18 7.27
C THR A 117 -29.30 -0.28 5.75
N MET A 118 -28.26 -0.57 4.95
CA MET A 118 -28.49 -0.95 3.55
C MET A 118 -28.66 -2.47 3.40
N GLN A 119 -29.87 -2.94 3.70
CA GLN A 119 -30.29 -4.34 3.54
C GLN A 119 -30.69 -4.55 2.08
N MET A 120 -29.79 -5.11 1.25
CA MET A 120 -30.13 -5.51 -0.11
C MET A 120 -30.89 -6.84 -0.09
N THR A 121 -32.22 -6.76 -0.04
CA THR A 121 -33.09 -7.89 -0.32
C THR A 121 -33.13 -8.09 -1.84
N MET A 122 -32.86 -9.30 -2.33
CA MET A 122 -32.82 -9.68 -3.75
C MET A 122 -34.22 -9.73 -4.40
N THR A 123 -34.93 -8.60 -4.40
CA THR A 123 -36.24 -8.33 -5.02
C THR A 123 -36.38 -6.80 -5.18
N PRO A 124 -37.03 -6.28 -6.25
CA PRO A 124 -36.63 -5.06 -6.95
C PRO A 124 -36.51 -3.82 -6.04
N MET A 125 -35.39 -3.09 -6.23
CA MET A 125 -34.88 -2.05 -5.33
C MET A 125 -35.78 -0.81 -5.21
N GLU A 126 -36.29 -0.54 -4.00
CA GLU A 126 -36.82 0.77 -3.58
C GLU A 126 -35.83 1.44 -2.60
N MET A 127 -35.56 2.75 -2.78
CA MET A 127 -34.67 3.53 -1.90
C MET A 127 -35.45 4.66 -1.21
N HIS A 128 -35.43 4.69 0.14
CA HIS A 128 -36.05 5.72 0.97
C HIS A 128 -35.00 6.53 1.76
N MET A 129 -34.99 7.86 1.60
CA MET A 129 -34.10 8.81 2.28
C MET A 129 -34.93 9.79 3.13
N GLY A 130 -35.24 9.41 4.37
CA GLY A 130 -35.99 10.26 5.33
C GLY A 130 -37.45 10.54 4.95
N ASN A 131 -38.01 11.66 5.44
CA ASN A 131 -39.42 12.09 5.23
C ASN A 131 -39.71 12.64 3.82
N MET A 132 -38.99 12.16 2.80
CA MET A 132 -39.14 12.61 1.42
C MET A 132 -39.72 11.47 0.58
N GLU A 133 -41.05 11.44 0.52
CA GLU A 133 -41.84 10.44 -0.20
C GLU A 133 -41.95 10.85 -1.67
N LEU A 134 -41.06 10.32 -2.53
CA LEU A 134 -41.15 10.47 -3.99
C LEU A 134 -42.10 9.41 -4.56
N LYS A 135 -43.38 9.76 -4.73
CA LYS A 135 -44.36 8.95 -5.47
C LYS A 135 -44.13 9.13 -6.97
N MET A 136 -43.47 8.17 -7.61
CA MET A 136 -43.37 8.15 -9.07
C MET A 136 -44.55 7.33 -9.64
N ASN A 137 -45.64 8.04 -9.96
CA ASN A 137 -46.77 7.47 -10.69
C ASN A 137 -46.31 7.13 -12.12
N ALA A 138 -46.40 5.85 -12.48
CA ALA A 138 -46.16 5.39 -13.83
C ALA A 138 -47.26 5.94 -14.75
N ALA A 139 -46.92 6.96 -15.55
CA ALA A 139 -47.70 7.33 -16.71
C ALA A 139 -46.76 7.85 -17.80
N ASN A 140 -46.66 7.05 -18.87
CA ASN A 140 -46.31 7.43 -20.23
C ASN A 140 -45.05 8.26 -20.43
N GLN A 141 -44.00 7.62 -20.97
CA GLN A 141 -43.33 8.16 -22.16
C GLN A 141 -42.50 7.08 -22.88
N ALA A 142 -42.59 7.15 -24.21
CA ALA A 142 -42.14 6.23 -25.24
C ALA A 142 -40.60 5.99 -25.27
N PRO A 143 -40.10 4.97 -25.99
CA PRO A 143 -38.66 4.73 -26.08
C PRO A 143 -38.01 5.82 -26.94
N GLN A 144 -37.08 6.60 -26.34
CA GLN A 144 -36.24 7.56 -27.06
C GLN A 144 -34.75 7.36 -26.71
N PRO A 145 -33.86 7.66 -27.68
CA PRO A 145 -32.68 6.85 -27.96
C PRO A 145 -31.49 7.13 -27.04
N ALA A 146 -30.63 6.13 -26.92
CA ALA A 146 -29.38 6.17 -26.17
C ALA A 146 -28.50 7.35 -26.61
N ALA A 147 -28.44 8.39 -25.79
CA ALA A 147 -27.39 9.39 -25.86
C ALA A 147 -26.09 8.74 -25.34
N THR A 148 -25.27 8.23 -26.26
CA THR A 148 -23.89 7.80 -26.01
C THR A 148 -23.10 8.97 -25.45
N ARG A 149 -22.97 9.03 -24.13
CA ARG A 149 -22.08 9.98 -23.44
C ARG A 149 -20.64 9.57 -23.74
N GLN A 150 -19.94 10.36 -24.53
CA GLN A 150 -18.53 10.12 -24.87
C GLN A 150 -17.62 10.72 -23.79
N PHE A 151 -16.43 10.16 -23.65
CA PHE A 151 -15.40 10.62 -22.74
C PHE A 151 -14.14 10.94 -23.55
N CYS A 152 -13.41 11.97 -23.14
CA CYS A 152 -12.14 12.34 -23.76
C CYS A 152 -11.12 11.21 -23.53
N SER A 153 -10.54 10.69 -24.61
CA SER A 153 -9.52 9.64 -24.56
C SER A 153 -8.20 10.08 -23.91
N GLN A 154 -7.93 11.39 -23.85
CA GLN A 154 -6.70 11.93 -23.27
C GLN A 154 -6.77 12.18 -21.76
N CYS A 155 -7.89 12.69 -21.25
CA CYS A 155 -8.00 13.07 -19.84
C CYS A 155 -9.16 12.40 -19.09
N GLY A 156 -10.00 11.62 -19.77
CA GLY A 156 -11.16 10.96 -19.18
C GLY A 156 -12.33 11.89 -18.85
N ALA A 157 -12.23 13.19 -19.14
CA ALA A 157 -13.33 14.13 -18.91
C ALA A 157 -14.54 13.79 -19.78
N LYS A 158 -15.74 14.00 -19.23
CA LYS A 158 -16.99 13.81 -19.95
C LYS A 158 -17.13 14.89 -21.03
N VAL A 159 -17.43 14.49 -22.26
CA VAL A 159 -17.59 15.38 -23.41
C VAL A 159 -18.98 15.16 -24.03
N ALA A 160 -19.59 16.24 -24.52
CA ALA A 160 -20.82 16.15 -25.28
C ALA A 160 -20.48 15.73 -26.73
N PRO A 161 -21.38 15.01 -27.43
CA PRO A 161 -21.15 14.62 -28.82
C PRO A 161 -21.09 15.81 -29.79
N GLU A 162 -21.45 17.01 -29.34
CA GLU A 162 -21.33 18.28 -30.09
C GLU A 162 -20.01 19.04 -29.79
N ASP A 163 -19.20 18.56 -28.85
CA ASP A 163 -17.92 19.17 -28.50
C ASP A 163 -16.84 18.80 -29.52
N ASN A 164 -16.24 19.80 -30.16
CA ASN A 164 -15.10 19.61 -31.06
C ASN A 164 -13.76 19.57 -30.30
N PHE A 165 -13.75 20.07 -29.05
CA PHE A 165 -12.58 20.12 -28.19
C PHE A 165 -12.99 19.82 -26.75
N CYS A 166 -12.15 19.09 -26.03
CA CYS A 166 -12.36 18.80 -24.62
C CYS A 166 -12.18 20.05 -23.77
N SER A 167 -13.24 20.51 -23.11
CA SER A 167 -13.22 21.66 -22.20
C SER A 167 -12.23 21.53 -21.04
N SER A 168 -11.90 20.30 -20.62
CA SER A 168 -10.97 20.05 -19.51
C SER A 168 -9.48 20.06 -19.88
N CYS A 169 -9.12 19.78 -21.14
CA CYS A 169 -7.69 19.62 -21.53
C CYS A 169 -7.33 20.22 -22.89
N GLY A 170 -8.30 20.75 -23.63
CA GLY A 170 -8.11 21.36 -24.94
C GLY A 170 -7.88 20.36 -26.09
N HIS A 171 -7.92 19.05 -25.84
CA HIS A 171 -7.70 18.05 -26.89
C HIS A 171 -8.86 18.04 -27.90
N ALA A 172 -8.54 18.01 -29.19
CA ALA A 172 -9.54 17.91 -30.25
C ALA A 172 -10.26 16.55 -30.20
N LEU A 173 -11.59 16.58 -30.23
CA LEU A 173 -12.47 15.42 -30.24
C LEU A 173 -12.95 15.27 -31.69
N SER A 174 -12.04 14.86 -32.56
CA SER A 174 -12.29 14.62 -33.99
C SER A 174 -12.74 13.19 -34.25
#